data_AF-A0AAU7CAL0-F1
#
_entry.id   AF-A0AAU7CAL0-F1
#
_cell.length_a   1.000
_cell.length_b   1.000
_cell.length_c   1.000
_cell.angle_alpha   90.00
_cell.angle_beta   90.00
_cell.angle_gamma   90.00
#
_symmetry.space_group_name_H-M   'P 1'
#
loop_
_entity.id
_entity.type
_entity.pdbx_description
1 polymer ?
#
loop_
_entity_poly.entity_id
_entity_poly.type
_entity_poly.pdbx_seq_one_letter_code
_entity_poly.pdbx_strand_id
1 'polypeptide(L)'
;MNTRRLYLALMATLYLCLPGRTDEPQPGKPIPEPRFDRIDYERPQDYLDLHESLGNPEHIRTLAASLRADSSDRTLLAIGRWMNSNLTCDNRAAYAWRDFDRVLDTKVYGGCADHALVFGALSRACGIPTVWVKTMDADWIREFREEGAFTSWRGHVFLEVHLGGRWRLLDASGMRLYDDYDPAMRILPGSRYAYDKGGDPKVMILSTDWERWKRQTAAYFARFDLSKLPVGEGRTLGMVYVVANSPLYQAVGRRMQAFGYQSLSFNTDFERHLAMARGGDLIITCVGDRPTLPELYHARYLPPTNEIRAKRKTEPKGVIRKRLDDGTRVMLVYGEDVNEVLEVVEGLQLESRQ
;
A
#
# COMPACT_ATOMS: atom_id res chain seq x y z
N MET A 1 35.15 -36.03 7.04
CA MET A 1 34.09 -36.77 6.32
C MET A 1 32.95 -37.08 7.30
N ASN A 2 31.75 -36.67 6.91
CA ASN A 2 30.41 -37.08 7.40
C ASN A 2 30.01 -36.92 8.88
N THR A 3 29.44 -35.76 9.18
CA THR A 3 28.32 -35.59 10.10
C THR A 3 27.04 -35.33 9.31
N ARG A 4 26.13 -36.32 9.26
CA ARG A 4 24.75 -36.15 8.78
C ARG A 4 23.81 -37.12 9.50
N ARG A 5 22.67 -36.57 9.95
CA ARG A 5 21.45 -37.22 10.49
C ARG A 5 21.60 -37.69 11.95
N LEU A 6 20.71 -37.39 12.89
CA LEU A 6 19.24 -37.44 12.83
C LEU A 6 18.68 -36.61 14.02
N TYR A 7 17.91 -35.54 13.77
CA TYR A 7 17.03 -34.93 14.77
C TYR A 7 15.62 -34.99 14.21
N LEU A 8 14.87 -36.01 14.64
CA LEU A 8 13.49 -36.24 14.24
C LEU A 8 12.78 -36.91 15.42
N ALA A 9 12.49 -36.12 16.45
CA ALA A 9 11.52 -36.42 17.51
C ALA A 9 11.55 -35.28 18.54
N LEU A 10 10.64 -34.32 18.43
CA LEU A 10 9.92 -33.72 19.56
C LEU A 10 8.99 -32.64 18.99
N MET A 11 7.70 -32.95 18.88
CA MET A 11 6.59 -31.99 19.01
C MET A 11 5.29 -32.81 18.94
N ALA A 12 5.05 -33.58 19.99
CA ALA A 12 3.74 -34.08 20.33
C ALA A 12 3.54 -33.80 21.82
N THR A 13 2.31 -33.36 22.15
CA THR A 13 1.79 -33.11 23.50
C THR A 13 2.03 -31.70 24.05
N LEU A 14 1.07 -30.79 23.85
CA LEU A 14 0.23 -30.23 24.93
C LEU A 14 -0.75 -29.22 24.31
N TYR A 15 -2.03 -29.58 24.18
CA TYR A 15 -3.14 -28.62 24.27
C TYR A 15 -4.42 -29.40 24.61
N LEU A 16 -4.73 -29.43 25.91
CA LEU A 16 -6.05 -29.78 26.41
C LEU A 16 -6.58 -28.57 27.20
N CYS A 17 -7.86 -28.28 26.94
CA CYS A 17 -8.79 -27.44 27.69
C CYS A 17 -8.77 -25.91 27.49
N LEU A 18 -9.48 -25.46 26.46
CA LEU A 18 -10.36 -24.27 26.54
C LEU A 18 -11.66 -24.54 25.74
N PRO A 19 -12.85 -24.25 26.27
CA PRO A 19 -14.10 -24.35 25.52
C PRO A 19 -14.39 -23.02 24.82
N GLY A 20 -14.27 -23.02 23.51
CA GLY A 20 -14.74 -21.94 22.65
C GLY A 20 -14.59 -22.43 21.22
N ARG A 21 -15.71 -22.71 20.55
CA ARG A 21 -15.75 -23.10 19.14
C ARG A 21 -14.95 -22.08 18.31
N THR A 22 -13.70 -22.39 18.01
CA THR A 22 -13.08 -21.93 16.79
C THR A 22 -13.79 -22.68 15.68
N ASP A 23 -14.42 -21.96 14.75
CA ASP A 23 -14.79 -22.51 13.46
C ASP A 23 -13.50 -23.01 12.79
N GLU A 24 -13.07 -24.23 13.12
CA GLU A 24 -11.99 -24.88 12.42
C GLU A 24 -12.37 -24.96 10.94
N PRO A 25 -11.43 -24.66 10.03
CA PRO A 25 -11.70 -24.68 8.61
C PRO A 25 -12.22 -26.07 8.23
N GLN A 26 -13.52 -26.17 7.92
CA GLN A 26 -14.11 -27.44 7.52
C GLN A 26 -13.37 -27.96 6.28
N PRO A 27 -12.64 -29.09 6.38
CA PRO A 27 -11.92 -29.63 5.25
C PRO A 27 -12.92 -29.97 4.14
N GLY A 28 -12.74 -29.36 2.96
CA GLY A 28 -13.50 -29.69 1.74
C GLY A 28 -14.43 -28.61 1.19
N LYS A 29 -14.65 -27.47 1.87
CA LYS A 29 -15.38 -26.35 1.22
C LYS A 29 -14.47 -25.65 0.21
N PRO A 30 -14.91 -25.49 -1.06
CA PRO A 30 -14.12 -24.77 -2.06
C PRO A 30 -13.90 -23.33 -1.63
N ILE A 31 -12.67 -22.85 -1.80
CA ILE A 31 -12.34 -21.45 -1.54
C ILE A 31 -12.83 -20.64 -2.74
N PRO A 32 -13.72 -19.66 -2.56
CA PRO A 32 -14.23 -18.84 -3.66
C PRO A 32 -13.08 -18.05 -4.30
N GLU A 33 -13.13 -17.90 -5.62
CA GLU A 33 -12.20 -17.02 -6.33
C GLU A 33 -12.46 -15.53 -5.97
N PRO A 34 -11.41 -14.70 -5.87
CA PRO A 34 -11.55 -13.25 -5.80
C PRO A 34 -12.36 -12.68 -6.98
N ARG A 35 -13.19 -11.66 -6.72
CA ARG A 35 -13.99 -10.98 -7.75
C ARG A 35 -14.03 -9.48 -7.48
N PHE A 36 -13.25 -8.74 -8.27
CA PHE A 36 -13.19 -7.28 -8.20
C PHE A 36 -14.46 -6.60 -8.74
N ASP A 37 -15.01 -7.09 -9.85
CA ASP A 37 -16.09 -6.42 -10.59
C ASP A 37 -17.50 -6.79 -10.06
N ARG A 38 -17.62 -7.21 -8.79
CA ARG A 38 -18.90 -7.71 -8.21
C ARG A 38 -19.80 -6.61 -7.64
N ILE A 39 -19.32 -5.37 -7.59
CA ILE A 39 -20.00 -4.27 -6.92
C ILE A 39 -20.96 -3.58 -7.89
N ASP A 40 -22.20 -3.40 -7.48
CA ASP A 40 -23.21 -2.62 -8.19
C ASP A 40 -23.12 -1.16 -7.73
N TYR A 41 -22.28 -0.40 -8.42
CA TYR A 41 -22.00 0.99 -8.07
C TYR A 41 -23.21 1.93 -8.24
N GLU A 42 -24.23 1.52 -8.99
CA GLU A 42 -25.49 2.26 -9.21
C GLU A 42 -26.47 2.11 -8.03
N ARG A 43 -26.23 1.16 -7.12
CA ARG A 43 -27.08 0.88 -5.97
C ARG A 43 -26.31 0.99 -4.64
N PRO A 44 -25.75 2.16 -4.32
CA PRO A 44 -24.94 2.33 -3.11
C PRO A 44 -25.69 1.94 -1.83
N GLN A 45 -27.01 2.17 -1.75
CA GLN A 45 -27.84 1.79 -0.61
C GLN A 45 -27.79 0.30 -0.24
N ASP A 46 -27.47 -0.58 -1.20
CA ASP A 46 -27.33 -2.02 -0.93
C ASP A 46 -26.12 -2.32 -0.02
N TYR A 47 -25.19 -1.38 0.07
CA TYR A 47 -23.98 -1.47 0.91
C TYR A 47 -24.10 -0.70 2.24
N LEU A 48 -25.32 -0.51 2.73
CA LEU A 48 -25.63 -0.04 4.09
C LEU A 48 -25.89 -1.19 5.07
N ASP A 49 -26.15 -2.39 4.57
CA ASP A 49 -26.53 -3.52 5.41
C ASP A 49 -25.42 -3.92 6.39
N LEU A 50 -25.83 -4.25 7.62
CA LEU A 50 -24.98 -4.75 8.68
C LEU A 50 -25.21 -6.25 8.81
N HIS A 51 -24.59 -7.00 7.90
CA HIS A 51 -24.66 -8.46 7.91
C HIS A 51 -24.12 -9.02 9.25
N GLU A 52 -24.69 -10.12 9.73
CA GLU A 52 -24.34 -10.73 11.03
C GLU A 52 -22.86 -11.10 11.16
N SER A 53 -22.18 -11.33 10.03
CA SER A 53 -20.74 -11.60 10.00
C SER A 53 -19.91 -10.41 10.48
N LEU A 54 -20.43 -9.18 10.38
CA LEU A 54 -19.75 -7.99 10.88
C LEU A 54 -19.81 -7.88 12.41
N GLY A 55 -20.72 -8.58 13.08
CA GLY A 55 -21.01 -8.46 14.51
C GLY A 55 -22.48 -8.12 14.76
N ASN A 56 -22.84 -7.84 16.00
CA ASN A 56 -24.20 -7.52 16.44
C ASN A 56 -24.64 -6.15 15.86
N PRO A 57 -25.64 -6.12 14.96
CA PRO A 57 -26.07 -4.87 14.31
C PRO A 57 -26.60 -3.80 15.26
N GLU A 58 -27.22 -4.19 16.38
CA GLU A 58 -27.74 -3.25 17.38
C GLU A 58 -26.59 -2.58 18.14
N HIS A 59 -25.57 -3.35 18.52
CA HIS A 59 -24.39 -2.82 19.20
C HIS A 59 -23.63 -1.85 18.28
N ILE A 60 -23.41 -2.22 17.02
CA ILE A 60 -22.77 -1.36 16.02
C ILE A 60 -23.54 -0.04 15.87
N ARG A 61 -24.88 -0.10 15.70
CA ARG A 61 -25.72 1.10 15.55
C ARG A 61 -25.71 1.99 16.80
N THR A 62 -25.72 1.38 17.98
CA THR A 62 -25.67 2.11 19.26
C THR A 62 -24.41 2.95 19.37
N LEU A 63 -23.25 2.36 19.07
CA LEU A 63 -21.99 3.12 19.06
C LEU A 63 -21.99 4.17 17.93
N ALA A 64 -22.39 3.78 16.72
CA ALA A 64 -22.41 4.67 15.56
C ALA A 64 -23.29 5.91 15.75
N ALA A 65 -24.40 5.81 16.49
CA ALA A 65 -25.28 6.93 16.80
C ALA A 65 -24.53 8.07 17.51
N SER A 66 -23.55 7.76 18.36
CA SER A 66 -22.71 8.76 19.04
C SER A 66 -21.63 9.40 18.16
N LEU A 67 -21.31 8.75 17.03
CA LEU A 67 -20.23 9.17 16.11
C LEU A 67 -20.76 9.92 14.89
N ARG A 68 -22.05 9.80 14.60
CA ARG A 68 -22.70 10.46 13.46
C ARG A 68 -22.66 11.99 13.65
N ALA A 69 -22.15 12.68 12.63
CA ALA A 69 -22.05 14.13 12.60
C ALA A 69 -23.03 14.76 11.58
N ASP A 70 -22.97 16.09 11.46
CA ASP A 70 -23.72 16.91 10.51
C ASP A 70 -23.32 16.69 9.04
N SER A 71 -22.13 16.12 8.79
CA SER A 71 -21.69 15.72 7.45
C SER A 71 -21.00 14.36 7.45
N SER A 72 -20.96 13.72 6.28
CA SER A 72 -20.30 12.42 6.12
C SER A 72 -18.80 12.51 6.36
N ASP A 73 -18.11 13.55 5.85
CA ASP A 73 -16.68 13.76 6.11
C ASP A 73 -16.38 13.90 7.60
N ARG A 74 -17.19 14.68 8.32
CA ARG A 74 -17.05 14.82 9.79
C ARG A 74 -17.35 13.53 10.52
N THR A 75 -18.29 12.73 10.01
CA THR A 75 -18.61 11.41 10.57
C THR A 75 -17.43 10.45 10.43
N LEU A 76 -16.80 10.36 9.25
CA LEU A 76 -15.60 9.53 9.04
C LEU A 76 -14.45 9.97 9.97
N LEU A 77 -14.24 11.28 10.12
CA LEU A 77 -13.26 11.83 11.06
C LEU A 77 -13.60 11.50 12.52
N ALA A 78 -14.87 11.51 12.91
CA ALA A 78 -15.31 11.12 14.25
C ALA A 78 -15.05 9.63 14.51
N ILE A 79 -15.35 8.75 13.54
CA ILE A 79 -15.05 7.31 13.61
C ILE A 79 -13.54 7.10 13.80
N GLY A 80 -12.70 7.71 12.95
CA GLY A 80 -11.25 7.57 13.04
C GLY A 80 -10.68 8.05 14.37
N ARG A 81 -11.15 9.19 14.88
CA ARG A 81 -10.76 9.70 16.21
C ARG A 81 -11.17 8.74 17.32
N TRP A 82 -12.41 8.23 17.28
CA TRP A 82 -12.88 7.27 18.26
C TRP A 82 -12.04 5.99 18.25
N MET A 83 -11.76 5.41 17.08
CA MET A 83 -10.92 4.22 16.97
C MET A 83 -9.52 4.46 17.55
N ASN A 84 -8.87 5.58 17.19
CA ASN A 84 -7.55 5.94 17.71
C ASN A 84 -7.51 6.17 19.23
N SER A 85 -8.63 6.61 19.83
CA SER A 85 -8.71 6.83 21.27
C SER A 85 -9.11 5.59 22.07
N ASN A 86 -9.75 4.60 21.44
CA ASN A 86 -10.36 3.47 22.15
C ASN A 86 -9.75 2.11 21.81
N LEU A 87 -9.01 1.99 20.71
CA LEU A 87 -8.41 0.75 20.25
C LEU A 87 -6.89 0.86 20.13
N THR A 88 -6.20 -0.23 20.45
CA THR A 88 -4.74 -0.35 20.33
C THR A 88 -4.38 -1.37 19.25
N CYS A 89 -3.29 -1.12 18.52
CA CYS A 89 -2.75 -2.09 17.56
C CYS A 89 -1.96 -3.20 18.28
N ASP A 90 -2.30 -4.47 18.04
CA ASP A 90 -1.47 -5.62 18.40
C ASP A 90 -1.44 -6.65 17.27
N ASN A 91 -0.35 -6.67 16.51
CA ASN A 91 -0.18 -7.54 15.36
C ASN A 91 -0.28 -9.04 15.68
N ARG A 92 -0.16 -9.45 16.94
CA ARG A 92 -0.36 -10.86 17.35
C ARG A 92 -1.81 -11.30 17.15
N ALA A 93 -2.76 -10.37 17.07
CA ALA A 93 -4.18 -10.64 16.88
C ALA A 93 -4.64 -10.60 15.41
N ALA A 94 -3.73 -10.40 14.45
CA ALA A 94 -4.05 -10.15 13.03
C ALA A 94 -4.63 -11.35 12.26
N TYR A 95 -4.40 -12.58 12.75
CA TYR A 95 -4.50 -13.80 11.95
C TYR A 95 -5.62 -14.75 12.37
N ALA A 96 -6.54 -14.28 13.21
CA ALA A 96 -7.74 -15.00 13.59
C ALA A 96 -8.98 -14.13 13.33
N TRP A 97 -10.06 -14.75 12.84
CA TRP A 97 -11.27 -14.01 12.51
C TRP A 97 -11.83 -13.37 13.76
N ARG A 98 -12.10 -12.07 13.67
CA ARG A 98 -12.75 -11.28 14.70
C ARG A 98 -13.72 -10.34 14.02
N ASP A 99 -14.96 -10.39 14.47
CA ASP A 99 -15.97 -9.41 14.09
C ASP A 99 -15.81 -8.13 14.91
N PHE A 100 -16.73 -7.19 14.69
CA PHE A 100 -16.75 -5.90 15.38
C PHE A 100 -16.77 -6.06 16.90
N ASP A 101 -17.67 -6.88 17.44
CA ASP A 101 -17.83 -7.05 18.89
C ASP A 101 -16.54 -7.57 19.51
N ARG A 102 -15.90 -8.56 18.88
CA ARG A 102 -14.66 -9.14 19.39
C ARG A 102 -13.50 -8.15 19.40
N VAL A 103 -13.42 -7.27 18.40
CA VAL A 103 -12.41 -6.19 18.38
C VAL A 103 -12.68 -5.18 19.49
N LEU A 104 -13.94 -4.82 19.73
CA LEU A 104 -14.34 -3.88 20.77
C LEU A 104 -14.11 -4.43 22.18
N ASP A 105 -14.51 -5.66 22.44
CA ASP A 105 -14.35 -6.32 23.74
C ASP A 105 -12.88 -6.39 24.16
N THR A 106 -12.00 -6.68 23.20
CA THR A 106 -10.56 -6.75 23.43
C THR A 106 -9.88 -5.38 23.40
N LYS A 107 -10.55 -4.34 22.87
CA LYS A 107 -10.00 -3.02 22.57
C LYS A 107 -8.73 -3.07 21.71
N VAL A 108 -8.61 -4.10 20.88
CA VAL A 108 -7.40 -4.40 20.12
C VAL A 108 -7.74 -4.72 18.68
N TYR A 109 -7.14 -4.00 17.73
CA TYR A 109 -7.14 -4.39 16.32
C TYR A 109 -5.78 -5.00 15.95
N GLY A 110 -5.78 -5.99 15.05
CA GLY A 110 -4.60 -6.78 14.71
C GLY A 110 -3.86 -6.28 13.48
N GLY A 111 -4.52 -5.50 12.63
CA GLY A 111 -3.91 -4.93 11.44
C GLY A 111 -4.94 -4.18 10.60
N CYS A 112 -4.58 -3.91 9.33
CA CYS A 112 -5.42 -3.15 8.42
C CYS A 112 -6.80 -3.80 8.19
N ALA A 113 -6.90 -5.13 8.18
CA ALA A 113 -8.17 -5.82 7.99
C ALA A 113 -9.16 -5.61 9.15
N ASP A 114 -8.72 -5.77 10.41
CA ASP A 114 -9.58 -5.49 11.58
C ASP A 114 -9.96 -4.01 11.64
N HIS A 115 -8.98 -3.13 11.38
CA HIS A 115 -9.21 -1.69 11.38
C HIS A 115 -10.25 -1.30 10.31
N ALA A 116 -10.11 -1.81 9.08
CA ALA A 116 -11.07 -1.58 8.01
C ALA A 116 -12.43 -2.21 8.32
N LEU A 117 -12.49 -3.39 8.96
CA LEU A 117 -13.73 -4.03 9.37
C LEU A 117 -14.53 -3.15 10.34
N VAL A 118 -13.91 -2.69 11.42
CA VAL A 118 -14.58 -1.84 12.42
C VAL A 118 -14.99 -0.51 11.81
N PHE A 119 -14.07 0.13 11.07
CA PHE A 119 -14.34 1.41 10.43
C PHE A 119 -15.48 1.33 9.43
N GLY A 120 -15.49 0.30 8.58
CA GLY A 120 -16.54 0.09 7.58
C GLY A 120 -17.89 -0.23 8.20
N ALA A 121 -17.94 -1.05 9.25
CA ALA A 121 -19.17 -1.33 10.00
C ALA A 121 -19.78 -0.06 10.61
N LEU A 122 -18.97 0.79 11.25
CA LEU A 122 -19.42 2.08 11.79
C LEU A 122 -19.87 3.04 10.69
N SER A 123 -19.15 3.08 9.57
CA SER A 123 -19.51 3.93 8.43
C SER A 123 -20.88 3.57 7.87
N ARG A 124 -21.15 2.27 7.66
CA ARG A 124 -22.47 1.77 7.26
C ARG A 124 -23.56 2.12 8.26
N ALA A 125 -23.31 1.89 9.54
CA ALA A 125 -24.26 2.20 10.61
C ALA A 125 -24.57 3.71 10.72
N CYS A 126 -23.63 4.56 10.34
CA CYS A 126 -23.82 6.01 10.21
C CYS A 126 -24.55 6.43 8.92
N GLY A 127 -24.93 5.50 8.05
CA GLY A 127 -25.61 5.79 6.79
C GLY A 127 -24.68 6.07 5.61
N ILE A 128 -23.40 5.68 5.69
CA ILE A 128 -22.43 5.83 4.60
C ILE A 128 -22.22 4.46 3.93
N PRO A 129 -22.70 4.27 2.69
CA PRO A 129 -22.45 3.05 1.94
C PRO A 129 -20.97 2.75 1.84
N THR A 130 -20.59 1.51 2.17
CA THR A 130 -19.18 1.13 2.28
C THR A 130 -18.93 -0.27 1.72
N VAL A 131 -17.84 -0.42 0.96
CA VAL A 131 -17.35 -1.70 0.40
C VAL A 131 -15.90 -1.89 0.83
N TRP A 132 -15.48 -3.14 1.07
CA TRP A 132 -14.08 -3.46 1.34
C TRP A 132 -13.34 -3.77 0.05
N VAL A 133 -12.08 -3.35 -0.02
CA VAL A 133 -11.19 -3.60 -1.16
C VAL A 133 -9.93 -4.30 -0.67
N LYS A 134 -9.72 -5.50 -1.19
CA LYS A 134 -8.58 -6.36 -0.87
C LYS A 134 -7.45 -6.11 -1.86
N THR A 135 -6.27 -5.80 -1.36
CA THR A 135 -5.10 -5.54 -2.22
C THR A 135 -3.88 -6.36 -1.83
N MET A 136 -3.00 -6.59 -2.80
CA MET A 136 -1.61 -7.04 -2.57
C MET A 136 -0.65 -6.04 -3.19
N ASP A 137 0.53 -5.89 -2.59
CA ASP A 137 1.56 -4.99 -3.13
C ASP A 137 2.10 -5.57 -4.47
N ALA A 138 2.29 -4.71 -5.47
CA ALA A 138 2.67 -5.15 -6.81
C ALA A 138 4.09 -5.75 -6.88
N ASP A 139 4.97 -5.40 -5.96
CA ASP A 139 6.28 -6.05 -5.81
C ASP A 139 6.14 -7.45 -5.20
N TRP A 140 5.30 -7.62 -4.17
CA TRP A 140 5.00 -8.93 -3.59
C TRP A 140 4.43 -9.89 -4.62
N ILE A 141 3.50 -9.44 -5.46
CA ILE A 141 2.92 -10.28 -6.51
C ILE A 141 4.01 -10.80 -7.47
N ARG A 142 5.01 -9.97 -7.78
CA ARG A 142 6.12 -10.38 -8.66
C ARG A 142 7.07 -11.33 -7.99
N GLU A 143 7.51 -11.04 -6.76
CA GLU A 143 8.32 -11.97 -5.97
C GLU A 143 7.65 -13.34 -5.88
N PHE A 144 6.35 -13.36 -5.54
CA PHE A 144 5.57 -14.58 -5.48
C PHE A 144 5.55 -15.35 -6.82
N ARG A 145 5.43 -14.63 -7.94
CA ARG A 145 5.39 -15.21 -9.30
C ARG A 145 6.75 -15.71 -9.79
N GLU A 146 7.83 -15.03 -9.43
CA GLU A 146 9.19 -15.31 -9.90
C GLU A 146 9.86 -16.40 -9.06
N GLU A 147 9.74 -16.33 -7.74
CA GLU A 147 10.47 -17.19 -6.82
C GLU A 147 9.64 -18.38 -6.32
N GLY A 148 8.31 -18.31 -6.44
CA GLY A 148 7.38 -19.31 -5.87
C GLY A 148 7.42 -19.37 -4.34
N ALA A 149 8.20 -18.49 -3.71
CA ALA A 149 8.38 -18.34 -2.28
C ALA A 149 8.35 -16.84 -1.95
N PHE A 150 8.06 -16.52 -0.68
CA PHE A 150 8.05 -15.15 -0.19
C PHE A 150 8.41 -15.15 1.30
N THR A 151 9.01 -14.06 1.76
CA THR A 151 9.46 -13.91 3.15
C THR A 151 8.38 -13.36 4.07
N SER A 152 7.40 -12.64 3.50
CA SER A 152 6.27 -12.06 4.22
C SER A 152 5.10 -11.80 3.27
N TRP A 153 3.91 -11.59 3.83
CA TRP A 153 2.72 -11.20 3.09
C TRP A 153 2.56 -9.68 3.12
N ARG A 154 2.40 -9.05 1.96
CA ARG A 154 2.38 -7.58 1.85
C ARG A 154 1.19 -7.10 1.03
N GLY A 155 0.29 -6.39 1.71
CA GLY A 155 -0.95 -5.90 1.13
C GLY A 155 -1.63 -4.91 2.07
N HIS A 156 -2.83 -4.47 1.70
CA HIS A 156 -3.63 -3.55 2.48
C HIS A 156 -5.11 -3.81 2.27
N VAL A 157 -5.94 -3.27 3.15
CA VAL A 157 -7.39 -3.25 2.99
C VAL A 157 -7.82 -1.79 2.95
N PHE A 158 -8.39 -1.39 1.82
CA PHE A 158 -9.04 -0.09 1.69
C PHE A 158 -10.55 -0.25 1.85
N LEU A 159 -11.22 0.88 2.03
CA LEU A 159 -12.66 1.00 1.93
C LEU A 159 -13.01 1.85 0.71
N GLU A 160 -14.08 1.51 0.02
CA GLU A 160 -14.77 2.42 -0.89
C GLU A 160 -15.99 2.95 -0.16
N VAL A 161 -16.13 4.28 -0.09
CA VAL A 161 -17.23 4.96 0.59
C VAL A 161 -17.99 5.85 -0.38
N HIS A 162 -19.32 5.80 -0.34
CA HIS A 162 -20.15 6.63 -1.22
C HIS A 162 -20.53 7.96 -0.54
N LEU A 163 -19.92 9.05 -0.99
CA LEU A 163 -20.02 10.38 -0.38
C LEU A 163 -20.35 11.44 -1.43
N GLY A 164 -21.44 12.19 -1.22
CA GLY A 164 -21.83 13.29 -2.11
C GLY A 164 -22.08 12.83 -3.55
N GLY A 165 -22.74 11.67 -3.72
CA GLY A 165 -23.09 11.14 -5.03
C GLY A 165 -21.96 10.45 -5.81
N ARG A 166 -20.81 10.19 -5.17
CA ARG A 166 -19.68 9.49 -5.80
C ARG A 166 -18.99 8.53 -4.84
N TRP A 167 -18.42 7.46 -5.38
CA TRP A 167 -17.54 6.55 -4.65
C TRP A 167 -16.14 7.15 -4.53
N ARG A 168 -15.57 7.08 -3.32
CA ARG A 168 -14.22 7.54 -3.02
C ARG A 168 -13.45 6.42 -2.32
N LEU A 169 -12.15 6.36 -2.54
CA LEU A 169 -11.29 5.41 -1.83
C LEU A 169 -10.87 6.00 -0.48
N LEU A 170 -10.97 5.21 0.57
CA LEU A 170 -10.59 5.54 1.92
C LEU A 170 -9.54 4.55 2.43
N ASP A 171 -8.37 5.07 2.79
CA ASP A 171 -7.41 4.36 3.63
C ASP A 171 -7.79 4.61 5.10
N ALA A 172 -8.51 3.67 5.70
CA ALA A 172 -9.01 3.80 7.06
C ALA A 172 -7.87 3.84 8.10
N SER A 173 -6.79 3.09 7.88
CA SER A 173 -5.63 3.09 8.78
C SER A 173 -4.80 4.36 8.66
N GLY A 174 -4.69 4.92 7.45
CA GLY A 174 -4.00 6.18 7.19
C GLY A 174 -4.87 7.43 7.37
N MET A 175 -6.18 7.27 7.63
CA MET A 175 -7.18 8.35 7.64
C MET A 175 -7.12 9.27 6.41
N ARG A 176 -6.91 8.67 5.23
CA ARG A 176 -6.76 9.40 3.96
C ARG A 176 -7.87 9.06 2.98
N LEU A 177 -8.58 10.08 2.54
CA LEU A 177 -9.58 10.00 1.48
C LEU A 177 -8.95 10.40 0.14
N TYR A 178 -9.25 9.66 -0.92
CA TYR A 178 -8.77 9.92 -2.28
C TYR A 178 -9.96 10.31 -3.15
N ASP A 179 -10.04 11.61 -3.48
CA ASP A 179 -11.16 12.21 -4.21
C ASP A 179 -11.18 11.89 -5.70
N ASP A 180 -10.02 11.68 -6.31
CA ASP A 180 -9.85 11.36 -7.73
C ASP A 180 -9.87 9.84 -7.98
N TYR A 181 -10.62 9.12 -7.15
CA TYR A 181 -10.75 7.68 -7.26
C TYR A 181 -11.81 7.28 -8.30
N ASP A 182 -11.45 6.32 -9.15
CA ASP A 182 -12.31 5.62 -10.09
C ASP A 182 -12.42 4.16 -9.62
N PRO A 183 -13.64 3.66 -9.35
CA PRO A 183 -13.88 2.26 -9.00
C PRO A 183 -13.26 1.21 -9.94
N ALA A 184 -13.03 1.55 -11.22
CA ALA A 184 -12.36 0.65 -12.16
C ALA A 184 -10.84 0.54 -11.93
N MET A 185 -10.23 1.44 -11.16
CA MET A 185 -8.79 1.41 -10.91
C MET A 185 -8.36 0.15 -10.16
N ARG A 186 -7.46 -0.61 -10.82
CA ARG A 186 -6.82 -1.80 -10.25
C ARG A 186 -5.60 -1.47 -9.40
N ILE A 187 -4.96 -0.33 -9.66
CA ILE A 187 -3.73 0.08 -8.97
C ILE A 187 -4.06 1.20 -8.02
N LEU A 188 -4.00 0.87 -6.73
CA LEU A 188 -4.33 1.75 -5.63
C LEU A 188 -3.05 2.35 -5.02
N PRO A 189 -3.19 3.39 -4.17
CA PRO A 189 -2.06 4.07 -3.54
C PRO A 189 -1.06 3.12 -2.89
N GLY A 190 0.24 3.40 -3.11
CA GLY A 190 1.35 2.53 -2.71
C GLY A 190 1.65 1.40 -3.69
N SER A 191 1.22 1.51 -4.96
CA SER A 191 1.40 0.49 -6.00
C SER A 191 0.77 -0.85 -5.62
N ARG A 192 -0.47 -0.80 -5.12
CA ARG A 192 -1.19 -1.99 -4.64
C ARG A 192 -2.21 -2.45 -5.66
N TYR A 193 -2.17 -3.72 -6.04
CA TYR A 193 -3.14 -4.30 -6.96
C TYR A 193 -4.38 -4.75 -6.20
N ALA A 194 -5.53 -4.15 -6.51
CA ALA A 194 -6.83 -4.54 -6.01
C ALA A 194 -7.38 -5.74 -6.80
N TYR A 195 -7.61 -6.84 -6.09
CA TYR A 195 -7.99 -8.12 -6.69
C TYR A 195 -9.32 -8.69 -6.18
N ASP A 196 -9.83 -8.19 -5.05
CA ASP A 196 -11.18 -8.53 -4.58
C ASP A 196 -11.89 -7.30 -4.02
N LYS A 197 -13.21 -7.25 -4.20
CA LYS A 197 -14.09 -6.25 -3.58
C LYS A 197 -15.35 -6.92 -3.06
N GLY A 198 -15.98 -6.35 -2.05
CA GLY A 198 -17.22 -6.93 -1.55
C GLY A 198 -17.84 -6.20 -0.38
N GLY A 199 -19.12 -6.49 -0.17
CA GLY A 199 -19.89 -5.95 0.94
C GLY A 199 -19.73 -6.72 2.26
N ASP A 200 -19.07 -7.88 2.28
CA ASP A 200 -18.87 -8.68 3.48
C ASP A 200 -17.39 -9.15 3.54
N PRO A 201 -16.59 -8.66 4.51
CA PRO A 201 -15.18 -9.03 4.65
C PRO A 201 -14.97 -10.53 4.99
N LYS A 202 -15.93 -11.21 5.62
CA LYS A 202 -15.87 -12.65 5.90
C LYS A 202 -16.04 -13.47 4.63
N VAL A 203 -16.98 -13.07 3.75
CA VAL A 203 -17.20 -13.71 2.44
C VAL A 203 -16.05 -13.46 1.49
N MET A 204 -15.45 -12.26 1.53
CA MET A 204 -14.24 -11.94 0.78
C MET A 204 -12.99 -12.65 1.28
N ILE A 205 -13.05 -13.25 2.48
CA ILE A 205 -11.91 -13.88 3.14
C ILE A 205 -10.77 -12.87 3.27
N LEU A 206 -10.92 -11.85 4.14
CA LEU A 206 -9.82 -10.95 4.50
C LEU A 206 -8.74 -11.67 5.33
N SER A 207 -7.60 -11.01 5.58
CA SER A 207 -6.44 -11.61 6.25
C SER A 207 -6.70 -12.06 7.69
N THR A 208 -7.80 -11.62 8.29
CA THR A 208 -8.30 -12.10 9.58
C THR A 208 -8.69 -13.58 9.52
N ASP A 209 -9.07 -14.13 8.35
CA ASP A 209 -9.20 -15.57 8.12
C ASP A 209 -7.92 -16.14 7.49
N TRP A 210 -6.82 -16.12 8.26
CA TRP A 210 -5.46 -16.23 7.77
C TRP A 210 -5.20 -17.42 6.84
N GLU A 211 -5.54 -18.64 7.26
CA GLU A 211 -5.23 -19.83 6.49
C GLU A 211 -6.04 -19.91 5.18
N ARG A 212 -7.31 -19.49 5.19
CA ARG A 212 -8.12 -19.44 3.97
C ARG A 212 -7.67 -18.31 3.06
N TRP A 213 -7.35 -17.15 3.63
CA TRP A 213 -6.82 -16.00 2.91
C TRP A 213 -5.53 -16.35 2.17
N LYS A 214 -4.56 -16.97 2.85
CA LYS A 214 -3.29 -17.39 2.24
C LYS A 214 -3.52 -18.32 1.04
N ARG A 215 -4.39 -19.33 1.20
CA ARG A 215 -4.71 -20.28 0.12
C ARG A 215 -5.40 -19.60 -1.06
N GLN A 216 -6.38 -18.73 -0.80
CA GLN A 216 -7.08 -17.97 -1.85
C GLN A 216 -6.10 -17.06 -2.61
N THR A 217 -5.31 -16.27 -1.88
CA THR A 217 -4.38 -15.30 -2.44
C THR A 217 -3.27 -16.00 -3.23
N ALA A 218 -2.68 -17.07 -2.69
CA ALA A 218 -1.67 -17.86 -3.41
C ALA A 218 -2.25 -18.50 -4.68
N ALA A 219 -3.44 -19.10 -4.61
CA ALA A 219 -4.08 -19.72 -5.78
C ALA A 219 -4.37 -18.70 -6.89
N TYR A 220 -4.90 -17.53 -6.53
CA TYR A 220 -5.17 -16.44 -7.46
C TYR A 220 -3.88 -15.93 -8.11
N PHE A 221 -2.87 -15.60 -7.30
CA PHE A 221 -1.62 -15.06 -7.83
C PHE A 221 -0.74 -16.10 -8.52
N ALA A 222 -0.91 -17.40 -8.27
CA ALA A 222 -0.18 -18.47 -8.95
C ALA A 222 -0.50 -18.57 -10.45
N ARG A 223 -1.54 -17.88 -10.92
CA ARG A 223 -1.92 -17.78 -12.35
C ARG A 223 -2.04 -16.35 -12.84
N PHE A 224 -1.61 -15.40 -12.03
CA PHE A 224 -1.79 -13.99 -12.33
C PHE A 224 -0.89 -13.52 -13.48
N ASP A 225 -1.49 -12.73 -14.37
CA ASP A 225 -0.84 -12.09 -15.50
C ASP A 225 -0.11 -10.82 -15.03
N LEU A 226 1.22 -10.90 -14.96
CA LEU A 226 2.08 -9.81 -14.50
C LEU A 226 1.97 -8.53 -15.33
N SER A 227 1.47 -8.59 -16.57
CA SER A 227 1.26 -7.40 -17.41
C SER A 227 0.18 -6.45 -16.85
N LYS A 228 -0.65 -6.95 -15.93
CA LYS A 228 -1.68 -6.17 -15.23
C LYS A 228 -1.12 -5.29 -14.10
N LEU A 229 0.14 -5.47 -13.72
CA LEU A 229 0.81 -4.60 -12.76
C LEU A 229 1.45 -3.42 -13.50
N PRO A 230 1.68 -2.28 -12.84
CA PRO A 230 2.44 -1.17 -13.42
C PRO A 230 3.84 -1.66 -13.78
N VAL A 231 4.14 -1.84 -15.06
CA VAL A 231 5.42 -2.38 -15.54
C VAL A 231 6.18 -1.30 -16.31
N GLY A 232 7.51 -1.31 -16.13
CA GLY A 232 8.45 -0.64 -17.02
C GLY A 232 9.23 -1.74 -17.71
N GLU A 233 9.04 -1.91 -19.03
CA GLU A 233 9.66 -2.97 -19.83
C GLU A 233 9.55 -4.38 -19.21
N GLY A 234 8.37 -4.71 -18.68
CA GLY A 234 8.10 -6.06 -18.18
C GLY A 234 8.70 -6.43 -16.83
N ARG A 235 9.26 -5.47 -16.05
CA ARG A 235 9.78 -5.69 -14.68
C ARG A 235 9.02 -4.90 -13.61
N THR A 236 9.24 -5.27 -12.34
CA THR A 236 8.93 -4.43 -11.16
C THR A 236 9.41 -3.00 -11.42
N LEU A 237 8.52 -2.04 -11.26
CA LEU A 237 8.94 -0.65 -11.07
C LEU A 237 9.53 -0.57 -9.66
N GLY A 238 10.86 -0.53 -9.57
CA GLY A 238 11.58 -0.55 -8.30
C GLY A 238 11.37 0.70 -7.45
N MET A 239 12.19 0.83 -6.42
CA MET A 239 12.31 2.07 -5.65
C MET A 239 13.17 3.08 -6.42
N VAL A 240 12.71 4.33 -6.49
CA VAL A 240 13.50 5.48 -6.96
C VAL A 240 13.95 6.28 -5.74
N TYR A 241 15.25 6.48 -5.63
CA TYR A 241 15.87 7.23 -4.55
C TYR A 241 15.94 8.70 -4.94
N VAL A 242 15.53 9.60 -4.05
CA VAL A 242 15.38 11.03 -4.38
C VAL A 242 16.15 11.90 -3.39
N VAL A 243 17.13 12.65 -3.89
CA VAL A 243 17.87 13.68 -3.13
C VAL A 243 17.39 15.04 -3.60
N ALA A 244 16.42 15.60 -2.88
CA ALA A 244 15.78 16.86 -3.24
C ALA A 244 15.19 17.58 -2.02
N ASN A 245 15.24 18.92 -2.04
CA ASN A 245 14.61 19.75 -1.03
C ASN A 245 13.11 19.92 -1.31
N SER A 246 12.33 20.32 -0.31
CA SER A 246 10.92 20.72 -0.52
C SER A 246 10.86 21.96 -1.41
N PRO A 247 9.91 22.07 -2.37
CA PRO A 247 8.82 21.14 -2.69
C PRO A 247 9.17 20.05 -3.74
N LEU A 248 10.43 19.97 -4.15
CA LEU A 248 10.85 19.17 -5.30
C LEU A 248 10.76 17.66 -5.03
N TYR A 249 11.11 17.18 -3.84
CA TYR A 249 11.01 15.73 -3.56
C TYR A 249 9.56 15.25 -3.63
N GLN A 250 8.58 16.07 -3.22
CA GLN A 250 7.16 15.73 -3.33
C GLN A 250 6.73 15.67 -4.80
N ALA A 251 7.20 16.61 -5.62
CA ALA A 251 6.91 16.61 -7.05
C ALA A 251 7.51 15.38 -7.76
N VAL A 252 8.77 15.06 -7.47
CA VAL A 252 9.43 13.85 -8.01
C VAL A 252 8.70 12.60 -7.55
N GLY A 253 8.34 12.51 -6.26
CA GLY A 253 7.59 11.38 -5.73
C GLY A 253 6.23 11.18 -6.43
N ARG A 254 5.46 12.25 -6.63
CA ARG A 254 4.20 12.20 -7.41
C ARG A 254 4.44 11.76 -8.85
N ARG A 255 5.49 12.25 -9.50
CA ARG A 255 5.82 11.87 -10.88
C ARG A 255 6.20 10.38 -10.98
N MET A 256 7.02 9.90 -10.07
CA MET A 256 7.42 8.48 -10.01
C MET A 256 6.22 7.59 -9.72
N GLN A 257 5.34 8.01 -8.81
CA GLN A 257 4.09 7.31 -8.52
C GLN A 257 3.16 7.26 -9.75
N ALA A 258 3.08 8.33 -10.54
CA ALA A 258 2.30 8.35 -11.79
C ALA A 258 2.82 7.32 -12.82
N PHE A 259 4.12 7.01 -12.76
CA PHE A 259 4.70 5.91 -13.54
C PHE A 259 4.58 4.55 -12.87
N GLY A 260 4.15 4.48 -11.62
CA GLY A 260 4.00 3.26 -10.82
C GLY A 260 5.20 2.90 -9.95
N TYR A 261 6.24 3.73 -9.91
CA TYR A 261 7.40 3.57 -9.03
C TYR A 261 7.08 4.03 -7.60
N GLN A 262 7.71 3.39 -6.62
CA GLN A 262 7.83 3.94 -5.28
C GLN A 262 9.00 4.94 -5.24
N SER A 263 8.93 5.94 -4.38
CA SER A 263 10.02 6.89 -4.18
C SER A 263 10.42 6.99 -2.71
N LEU A 264 11.72 6.95 -2.43
CA LEU A 264 12.29 7.24 -1.12
C LEU A 264 13.11 8.53 -1.21
N SER A 265 12.57 9.61 -0.66
CA SER A 265 13.30 10.88 -0.55
C SER A 265 14.12 10.96 0.73
N PHE A 266 15.34 11.49 0.65
CA PHE A 266 16.22 11.67 1.81
C PHE A 266 17.15 12.87 1.62
N ASN A 267 17.38 13.62 2.72
CA ASN A 267 18.36 14.71 2.80
C ASN A 267 19.27 14.55 4.03
N THR A 268 19.28 13.35 4.62
CA THR A 268 20.07 12.95 5.78
C THR A 268 20.47 11.49 5.59
N ASP A 269 21.43 10.99 6.37
CA ASP A 269 21.90 9.58 6.30
C ASP A 269 22.26 9.14 4.87
N PHE A 270 22.98 10.02 4.16
CA PHE A 270 23.34 9.84 2.76
C PHE A 270 24.11 8.54 2.52
N GLU A 271 25.00 8.15 3.43
CA GLU A 271 25.79 6.92 3.31
C GLU A 271 24.90 5.69 3.17
N ARG A 272 23.92 5.54 4.07
CA ARG A 272 22.97 4.42 4.04
C ARG A 272 22.10 4.46 2.79
N HIS A 273 21.46 5.59 2.50
CA HIS A 273 20.46 5.65 1.44
C HIS A 273 21.08 5.60 0.04
N LEU A 274 22.26 6.19 -0.16
CA LEU A 274 22.99 6.04 -1.42
C LEU A 274 23.48 4.60 -1.62
N ALA A 275 23.84 3.88 -0.55
CA ALA A 275 24.15 2.46 -0.65
C ALA A 275 22.94 1.60 -1.06
N MET A 276 21.73 1.97 -0.60
CA MET A 276 20.49 1.31 -1.01
C MET A 276 20.12 1.57 -2.49
N ALA A 277 20.58 2.69 -3.06
CA ALA A 277 20.32 3.05 -4.46
C ALA A 277 21.16 2.26 -5.48
N ARG A 278 22.12 1.44 -5.03
CA ARG A 278 23.05 0.68 -5.90
C ARG A 278 22.29 -0.21 -6.89
N GLY A 279 22.60 -0.06 -8.17
CA GLY A 279 21.94 -0.80 -9.26
C GLY A 279 20.51 -0.33 -9.56
N GLY A 280 20.02 0.70 -8.87
CA GLY A 280 18.69 1.28 -9.02
C GLY A 280 18.71 2.66 -9.70
N ASP A 281 17.68 3.45 -9.40
CA ASP A 281 17.46 4.78 -9.94
C ASP A 281 17.61 5.84 -8.83
N LEU A 282 18.45 6.85 -9.07
CA LEU A 282 18.73 7.95 -8.15
C LEU A 282 18.47 9.30 -8.84
N ILE A 283 17.49 10.05 -8.37
CA ILE A 283 17.18 11.40 -8.83
C ILE A 283 17.78 12.41 -7.85
N ILE A 284 18.54 13.37 -8.36
CA ILE A 284 19.13 14.46 -7.58
C ILE A 284 18.67 15.79 -8.18
N THR A 285 18.22 16.73 -7.36
CA THR A 285 17.83 18.07 -7.84
C THR A 285 18.93 19.11 -7.64
N CYS A 286 19.04 20.05 -8.57
CA CYS A 286 19.94 21.20 -8.52
C CYS A 286 19.18 22.49 -8.87
N VAL A 287 19.18 23.45 -7.95
CA VAL A 287 18.58 24.78 -8.18
C VAL A 287 19.72 25.79 -8.28
N GLY A 288 19.80 26.50 -9.41
CA GLY A 288 20.98 27.28 -9.75
C GLY A 288 22.23 26.39 -9.77
N ASP A 289 23.29 26.82 -9.07
CA ASP A 289 24.55 26.07 -8.91
C ASP A 289 24.60 25.24 -7.63
N ARG A 290 23.45 24.92 -7.01
CA ARG A 290 23.38 24.22 -5.72
C ARG A 290 22.70 22.86 -5.87
N PRO A 291 23.46 21.78 -6.10
CA PRO A 291 22.94 20.42 -5.96
C PRO A 291 22.46 20.18 -4.53
N THR A 292 21.36 19.45 -4.38
CA THR A 292 20.87 19.06 -3.03
C THR A 292 21.78 18.03 -2.37
N LEU A 293 22.51 17.25 -3.17
CA LEU A 293 23.51 16.31 -2.69
C LEU A 293 24.70 17.05 -2.03
N PRO A 294 25.19 16.62 -0.85
CA PRO A 294 26.37 17.23 -0.23
C PRO A 294 27.64 17.07 -1.07
N GLU A 295 28.53 18.06 -0.98
CA GLU A 295 29.76 18.17 -1.80
C GLU A 295 30.64 16.92 -1.76
N LEU A 296 30.74 16.26 -0.61
CA LEU A 296 31.56 15.07 -0.43
C LEU A 296 31.14 13.89 -1.33
N TYR A 297 29.91 13.89 -1.84
CA TYR A 297 29.38 12.87 -2.74
C TYR A 297 29.41 13.28 -4.23
N HIS A 298 29.73 14.54 -4.56
CA HIS A 298 29.60 15.08 -5.92
C HIS A 298 30.43 14.31 -6.93
N ALA A 299 31.70 14.06 -6.64
CA ALA A 299 32.62 13.37 -7.57
C ALA A 299 32.08 12.00 -8.02
N ARG A 300 31.40 11.29 -7.10
CA ARG A 300 30.81 9.98 -7.41
C ARG A 300 29.50 10.10 -8.18
N TYR A 301 28.54 10.88 -7.69
CA TYR A 301 27.17 10.81 -8.21
C TYR A 301 26.84 11.86 -9.26
N LEU A 302 27.53 13.01 -9.28
CA LEU A 302 27.24 14.08 -10.23
C LEU A 302 28.17 14.01 -11.45
N PRO A 303 27.74 14.53 -12.61
CA PRO A 303 28.66 14.88 -13.69
C PRO A 303 29.69 15.91 -13.22
N PRO A 304 30.87 15.98 -13.85
CA PRO A 304 31.85 17.04 -13.59
C PRO A 304 31.23 18.44 -13.66
N THR A 305 31.61 19.34 -12.74
CA THR A 305 31.03 20.69 -12.63
C THR A 305 31.12 21.51 -13.92
N ASN A 306 32.20 21.33 -14.68
CA ASN A 306 32.39 21.97 -15.99
C ASN A 306 31.38 21.47 -17.04
N GLU A 307 31.01 20.18 -17.01
CA GLU A 307 29.98 19.61 -17.90
C GLU A 307 28.60 20.18 -17.57
N ILE A 308 28.25 20.22 -16.28
CA ILE A 308 26.98 20.83 -15.82
C ILE A 308 26.92 22.28 -16.27
N ARG A 309 27.97 23.09 -16.02
CA ARG A 309 28.03 24.50 -16.44
C ARG A 309 27.96 24.67 -17.95
N ALA A 310 28.65 23.82 -18.72
CA ALA A 310 28.61 23.89 -20.18
C ALA A 310 27.19 23.62 -20.70
N LYS A 311 26.53 22.58 -20.17
CA LYS A 311 25.16 22.23 -20.56
C LYS A 311 24.14 23.30 -20.15
N ARG A 312 24.28 23.90 -18.97
CA ARG A 312 23.42 25.01 -18.51
C ARG A 312 23.49 26.25 -19.39
N LYS A 313 24.61 26.48 -20.10
CA LYS A 313 24.72 27.61 -21.05
C LYS A 313 23.85 27.44 -22.29
N THR A 314 23.60 26.20 -22.71
CA THR A 314 22.79 25.90 -23.90
C THR A 314 21.37 25.50 -23.56
N GLU A 315 21.18 24.89 -22.39
CA GLU A 315 19.91 24.35 -21.91
C GLU A 315 19.76 24.73 -20.43
N PRO A 316 19.07 25.84 -20.09
CA PRO A 316 19.08 26.44 -18.74
C PRO A 316 18.46 25.54 -17.66
N LYS A 317 17.55 24.66 -18.07
CA LYS A 317 16.90 23.63 -17.24
C LYS A 317 16.83 22.31 -18.01
N GLY A 318 16.94 21.19 -17.31
CA GLY A 318 16.87 19.90 -17.96
C GLY A 318 17.33 18.74 -17.08
N VAL A 319 17.70 17.65 -17.74
CA VAL A 319 18.17 16.43 -17.08
C VAL A 319 19.54 16.03 -17.61
N ILE A 320 20.48 15.78 -16.71
CA ILE A 320 21.76 15.15 -17.03
C ILE A 320 21.75 13.73 -16.45
N ARG A 321 22.09 12.75 -17.28
CA ARG A 321 22.07 11.34 -16.89
C ARG A 321 23.51 10.82 -16.78
N LYS A 322 23.77 10.05 -15.74
CA LYS A 322 25.06 9.41 -15.48
C LYS A 322 24.82 7.98 -15.04
N ARG A 323 25.61 7.03 -15.55
CA ARG A 323 25.62 5.65 -15.06
C ARG A 323 26.87 5.43 -14.22
N LEU A 324 26.71 4.84 -13.05
CA LEU A 324 27.83 4.46 -12.18
C LEU A 324 28.29 3.03 -12.45
N ASP A 325 29.51 2.70 -12.02
CA ASP A 325 30.09 1.36 -12.18
C ASP A 325 29.29 0.28 -11.44
N ASP A 326 28.59 0.64 -10.37
CA ASP A 326 27.68 -0.24 -9.63
C ASP A 326 26.29 -0.40 -10.28
N GLY A 327 26.12 0.10 -11.51
CA GLY A 327 24.90 0.00 -12.30
C GLY A 327 23.85 1.06 -11.97
N THR A 328 24.05 1.89 -10.94
CA THR A 328 23.11 2.96 -10.56
C THR A 328 22.94 3.96 -11.70
N ARG A 329 21.69 4.31 -11.99
CA ARG A 329 21.32 5.35 -12.96
C ARG A 329 21.02 6.64 -12.21
N VAL A 330 21.88 7.63 -12.36
CA VAL A 330 21.74 8.93 -11.71
C VAL A 330 21.15 9.94 -12.68
N MET A 331 20.11 10.63 -12.25
CA MET A 331 19.45 11.70 -12.99
C MET A 331 19.58 13.01 -12.21
N LEU A 332 20.43 13.91 -12.68
CA LEU A 332 20.54 15.28 -12.18
C LEU A 332 19.48 16.14 -12.88
N VAL A 333 18.43 16.50 -12.15
CA VAL A 333 17.37 17.41 -12.61
C VAL A 333 17.74 18.82 -12.18
N TYR A 334 17.86 19.76 -13.12
CA TYR A 334 18.36 21.09 -12.83
C TYR A 334 17.52 22.20 -13.49
N GLY A 335 17.60 23.39 -12.91
CA GLY A 335 16.96 24.63 -13.37
C GLY A 335 17.53 25.82 -12.59
N GLU A 336 17.30 27.04 -13.05
CA GLU A 336 17.77 28.26 -12.37
C GLU A 336 17.03 28.49 -11.04
N ASP A 337 15.73 28.19 -11.03
CA ASP A 337 14.88 28.27 -9.85
C ASP A 337 14.06 27.00 -9.61
N VAL A 338 13.31 26.99 -8.50
CA VAL A 338 12.47 25.85 -8.10
C VAL A 338 11.37 25.55 -9.13
N ASN A 339 10.78 26.57 -9.75
CA ASN A 339 9.69 26.38 -10.71
C ASN A 339 10.19 25.74 -11.99
N GLU A 340 11.37 26.14 -12.47
CA GLU A 340 12.00 25.49 -13.61
C GLU A 340 12.29 24.02 -13.34
N VAL A 341 12.80 23.68 -12.15
CA VAL A 341 13.01 22.27 -11.79
C VAL A 341 11.69 21.51 -11.72
N LEU A 342 10.61 22.11 -11.18
CA LEU A 342 9.29 21.50 -11.15
C LEU A 342 8.77 21.18 -12.57
N GLU A 343 8.93 22.10 -13.52
CA GLU A 343 8.55 21.89 -14.91
C GLU A 343 9.33 20.72 -15.55
N VAL A 344 10.64 20.63 -15.27
CA VAL A 344 11.44 19.50 -15.74
C VAL A 344 10.97 18.18 -15.09
N VAL A 345 10.59 18.21 -13.81
CA VAL A 345 10.04 17.03 -13.11
C VAL A 345 8.71 16.60 -13.72
N GLU A 346 7.84 17.52 -14.12
CA GLU A 346 6.58 17.20 -14.81
C GLU A 346 6.83 16.51 -16.16
N GLY A 347 7.86 16.93 -16.89
CA GLY A 347 8.29 16.30 -18.14
C GLY A 347 9.15 15.04 -17.97
N LEU A 348 9.56 14.70 -16.74
CA LEU A 348 10.56 13.67 -16.50
C LEU A 348 10.11 12.29 -16.99
N GLN A 349 11.01 11.55 -17.63
CA GLN A 349 10.85 10.14 -17.98
C GLN A 349 12.06 9.34 -17.48
N LEU A 350 11.80 8.16 -16.94
CA LEU A 350 12.85 7.21 -16.57
C LEU A 350 13.32 6.45 -17.80
N GLU A 351 14.62 6.16 -17.84
CA GLU A 351 15.16 5.28 -18.87
C GLU A 351 14.61 3.87 -18.69
N SER A 352 14.30 3.28 -19.84
CA SER A 352 13.85 1.91 -19.93
C SER A 352 15.02 0.97 -19.57
N ARG A 353 14.76 -0.08 -18.79
CA ARG A 353 15.76 -1.07 -18.36
C ARG A 353 15.97 -2.11 -19.47
N GLN A 354 16.90 -1.83 -20.38
CA GLN A 354 17.40 -2.82 -21.36
C GLN A 354 17.88 -4.12 -20.68
#